data_AF-A0AAW2AGF3-F1
#
_entry.id   AF-A0AAW2AGF3-F1
#
_cell.length_a   1.000
_cell.length_b   1.000
_cell.length_c   1.000
_cell.angle_alpha   90.00
_cell.angle_beta   90.00
_cell.angle_gamma   90.00
#
_symmetry.space_group_name_H-M   'P 1'
#
loop_
_entity.id
_entity.type
_entity.pdbx_description
1 polymer ?
#
loop_
_entity_poly.entity_id
_entity_poly.type
_entity_poly.pdbx_seq_one_letter_code
_entity_poly.pdbx_strand_id
1 'polypeptide(L)'
;MKLTVAALMSLICTAALLSISEGQQPEIYLRCQCIQTHSGPPIRIEKILSLKVIPAGQQCKNEEIIARMNRGQMCLDSKKDWVISLKEKMNKRKVKSQ
;
A
#
# COMPACT_ATOMS: atom_id res chain seq x y z
N MET A 1 2.97 -53.25 -26.00
CA MET A 1 3.60 -52.07 -26.62
C MET A 1 2.59 -50.97 -27.01
N LYS A 2 1.42 -51.29 -27.57
CA LYS A 2 0.42 -50.26 -27.95
C LYS A 2 -0.22 -49.53 -26.76
N LEU A 3 -0.49 -50.27 -25.66
CA LEU A 3 -1.10 -49.72 -24.44
C LEU A 3 -0.14 -48.81 -23.64
N THR A 4 1.16 -49.07 -23.68
CA THR A 4 2.18 -48.29 -22.97
C THR A 4 2.43 -46.94 -23.66
N VAL A 5 2.37 -46.90 -24.99
CA VAL A 5 2.49 -45.66 -25.77
C VAL A 5 1.27 -44.76 -25.53
N ALA A 6 0.06 -45.32 -25.53
CA ALA A 6 -1.15 -44.56 -25.24
C ALA A 6 -1.16 -43.96 -23.82
N ALA A 7 -0.71 -44.73 -22.82
CA ALA A 7 -0.60 -44.25 -21.45
C ALA A 7 0.44 -43.12 -21.31
N LEU A 8 1.60 -43.26 -21.95
CA LEU A 8 2.64 -42.22 -21.96
C LEU A 8 2.17 -40.93 -22.65
N MET A 9 1.48 -41.05 -23.80
CA MET A 9 0.94 -39.89 -24.52
C MET A 9 -0.15 -39.17 -23.72
N SER A 10 -0.99 -39.92 -23.01
CA SER A 10 -2.00 -39.32 -22.11
C SER A 10 -1.37 -38.57 -20.95
N LEU A 11 -0.25 -39.07 -20.40
CA LEU A 11 0.44 -38.47 -19.26
C LEU A 11 1.19 -37.18 -19.63
N ILE A 12 1.72 -37.10 -20.85
CA ILE A 12 2.40 -35.90 -21.37
C ILE A 12 1.38 -34.79 -21.67
N CYS A 13 0.19 -35.16 -22.15
CA CYS A 13 -0.88 -34.20 -22.47
C CYS A 13 -1.43 -33.50 -21.22
N THR A 14 -1.56 -34.21 -20.09
CA THR A 14 -1.99 -33.61 -18.82
C THR A 14 -0.92 -32.70 -18.22
N ALA A 15 0.36 -33.02 -18.33
CA ALA A 15 1.44 -32.16 -17.82
C ALA A 15 1.51 -30.80 -18.54
N ALA A 16 1.28 -30.77 -19.86
CA ALA A 16 1.29 -29.54 -20.65
C ALA A 16 0.09 -28.61 -20.37
N LEU A 17 -1.04 -29.16 -19.91
CA LEU A 17 -2.24 -28.39 -19.54
C LEU A 17 -2.14 -27.79 -18.12
N LEU A 18 -1.27 -28.34 -17.26
CA LEU A 18 -1.09 -27.87 -15.88
C LEU A 18 -0.05 -26.77 -15.73
N SER A 19 0.71 -26.42 -16.78
CA SER A 19 1.49 -25.19 -16.84
C SER A 19 0.57 -23.98 -17.03
N ILE A 20 -0.30 -23.76 -16.05
CA ILE A 20 -0.99 -22.50 -15.83
C ILE A 20 0.13 -21.53 -15.44
N SER A 21 0.46 -20.65 -16.39
CA SER A 21 1.30 -19.48 -16.15
C SER A 21 0.87 -18.84 -14.83
N GLU A 22 1.80 -18.71 -13.87
CA GLU A 22 1.69 -17.72 -12.81
C GLU A 22 1.71 -16.36 -13.49
N GLY A 23 0.57 -16.00 -14.06
CA GLY A 23 0.32 -14.68 -14.56
C GLY A 23 0.42 -13.79 -13.35
N GLN A 24 1.54 -13.06 -13.26
CA GLN A 24 1.67 -11.90 -12.41
C GLN A 24 0.49 -10.99 -12.76
N GLN A 25 -0.62 -11.14 -12.04
CA GLN A 25 -1.73 -10.21 -12.19
C GLN A 25 -1.13 -8.85 -11.88
N PRO A 26 -1.37 -7.81 -12.71
CA PRO A 26 -1.06 -6.46 -12.30
C PRO A 26 -1.74 -6.29 -10.94
N GLU A 27 -0.98 -6.06 -9.85
CA GLU A 27 -1.59 -5.75 -8.56
C GLU A 27 -2.42 -4.48 -8.78
N ILE A 28 -3.73 -4.65 -8.96
CA ILE A 28 -4.62 -3.52 -9.15
C ILE A 28 -4.83 -2.96 -7.74
N TYR A 29 -4.00 -1.98 -7.35
CA TYR A 29 -4.10 -1.28 -6.07
C TYR A 29 -5.33 -0.37 -6.05
N LEU A 30 -6.50 -0.95 -5.85
CA LEU A 30 -7.79 -0.26 -5.96
C LEU A 30 -8.24 0.45 -4.67
N ARG A 31 -7.47 0.38 -3.58
CA ARG A 31 -7.99 0.68 -2.23
C ARG A 31 -7.17 1.65 -1.39
N CYS A 32 -6.31 2.47 -2.00
CA CYS A 32 -5.71 3.59 -1.27
C CYS A 32 -6.82 4.52 -0.72
N GLN A 33 -6.73 4.91 0.55
CA GLN A 33 -7.68 5.84 1.16
C GLN A 33 -7.48 7.27 0.63
N CYS A 34 -6.23 7.60 0.27
CA CYS A 34 -5.81 8.88 -0.22
C CYS A 34 -5.83 8.92 -1.76
N ILE A 35 -6.86 9.56 -2.31
CA ILE A 35 -6.97 9.81 -3.75
C ILE A 35 -6.12 11.03 -4.14
N GLN A 36 -6.01 12.02 -3.26
CA GLN A 36 -5.24 13.24 -3.45
C GLN A 36 -4.56 13.65 -2.14
N THR A 37 -3.41 14.30 -2.26
CA THR A 37 -2.65 14.83 -1.12
C THR A 37 -2.71 16.36 -1.09
N HIS A 38 -2.53 16.92 0.11
CA HIS A 38 -2.40 18.36 0.30
C HIS A 38 -1.27 18.92 -0.55
N SER A 39 -1.61 19.80 -1.50
CA SER A 39 -0.65 20.44 -2.41
C SER A 39 -0.29 21.87 -1.98
N GLY A 40 -0.89 22.39 -0.91
CA GLY A 40 -0.60 23.72 -0.39
C GLY A 40 0.68 23.80 0.45
N PRO A 41 0.94 24.96 1.09
CA PRO A 41 2.13 25.14 1.92
C PRO A 41 2.13 24.23 3.16
N PRO A 42 3.30 24.06 3.81
CA PRO A 42 3.43 23.27 5.03
C PRO A 42 2.44 23.68 6.12
N ILE A 43 1.88 22.69 6.79
CA ILE A 43 0.84 22.90 7.78
C ILE A 43 1.47 23.07 9.15
N ARG A 44 1.06 24.11 9.87
CA ARG A 44 1.47 24.33 11.26
C ARG A 44 1.02 23.14 12.12
N ILE A 45 1.95 22.55 12.85
CA ILE A 45 1.74 21.33 13.63
C ILE A 45 0.71 21.51 14.76
N GLU A 46 0.48 22.73 15.26
CA GLU A 46 -0.56 23.06 16.24
C GLU A 46 -1.97 22.82 15.70
N LYS A 47 -2.16 22.85 14.37
CA LYS A 47 -3.44 22.58 13.73
C LYS A 47 -3.71 21.07 13.57
N ILE A 48 -2.70 20.23 13.81
CA ILE A 48 -2.75 18.78 13.61
C ILE A 48 -2.96 18.12 14.97
N LEU A 49 -4.15 17.55 15.14
CA LEU A 49 -4.55 16.85 16.35
C LEU A 49 -3.85 15.49 16.46
N SER A 50 -3.83 14.75 15.35
CA SER A 50 -3.18 13.44 15.29
C SER A 50 -2.80 13.06 13.87
N LEU A 51 -1.86 12.12 13.76
CA LEU A 51 -1.50 11.46 12.51
C LEU A 51 -1.87 9.99 12.56
N LYS A 52 -2.47 9.50 11.47
CA LYS A 52 -2.59 8.09 11.14
C LYS A 52 -1.61 7.80 10.01
N VAL A 53 -0.71 6.85 10.22
CA VAL A 53 0.24 6.39 9.20
C VAL A 53 -0.18 4.99 8.80
N ILE A 54 -0.41 4.78 7.51
CA ILE A 54 -0.78 3.50 6.92
C ILE A 54 0.40 3.09 6.02
N PRO A 55 1.13 2.02 6.34
CA PRO A 55 2.27 1.59 5.52
C PRO A 55 1.80 1.08 4.15
N ALA A 56 2.70 1.11 3.17
CA ALA A 56 2.47 0.45 1.89
C ALA A 56 2.23 -1.06 2.08
N GLY A 57 1.37 -1.65 1.26
CA GLY A 57 1.06 -3.06 1.28
C GLY A 57 0.19 -3.51 0.09
N GLN A 58 -0.31 -4.74 0.15
CA GLN A 58 -1.08 -5.38 -0.93
C GLN A 58 -2.27 -4.54 -1.43
N GLN A 59 -2.90 -3.76 -0.54
CA GLN A 59 -4.08 -2.95 -0.88
C GLN A 59 -3.73 -1.57 -1.44
N CYS A 60 -2.54 -1.04 -1.12
CA CYS A 60 -2.06 0.26 -1.56
C CYS A 60 -0.52 0.29 -1.55
N LYS A 61 0.09 0.52 -2.70
CA LYS A 61 1.55 0.59 -2.84
C LYS A 61 2.22 1.79 -2.17
N ASN A 62 1.44 2.77 -1.73
CA ASN A 62 1.96 4.02 -1.16
C ASN A 62 1.82 4.00 0.37
N GLU A 63 2.80 4.54 1.10
CA GLU A 63 2.60 4.92 2.50
C GLU A 63 1.64 6.12 2.53
N GLU A 64 0.53 5.98 3.24
CA GLU A 64 -0.48 7.03 3.39
C GLU A 64 -0.35 7.70 4.77
N ILE A 65 -0.30 9.03 4.77
CA ILE A 65 -0.26 9.83 5.99
C ILE A 65 -1.53 10.67 6.04
N ILE A 66 -2.40 10.38 7.00
CA ILE A 66 -3.67 11.08 7.19
C ILE A 66 -3.57 11.95 8.44
N ALA A 67 -3.66 13.27 8.26
CA ALA A 67 -3.68 14.24 9.34
C ALA A 67 -5.11 14.53 9.77
N ARG A 68 -5.41 14.39 11.07
CA ARG A 68 -6.66 14.82 11.67
C ARG A 68 -6.52 16.24 12.20
N MET A 69 -7.47 17.09 11.85
CA MET A 69 -7.56 18.49 12.26
C MET A 69 -8.95 18.77 12.83
N ASN A 70 -9.15 19.96 13.42
CA ASN A 70 -10.45 20.37 13.93
C ASN A 70 -11.55 20.37 12.86
N ARG A 71 -11.19 20.70 11.61
CA ARG A 71 -12.12 20.85 10.48
C ARG A 71 -12.19 19.62 9.56
N GLY A 72 -11.69 18.47 10.00
CA GLY A 72 -11.75 17.23 9.22
C GLY A 72 -10.39 16.54 9.10
N GLN A 73 -10.23 15.76 8.04
CA GLN A 73 -9.02 14.99 7.77
C GLN A 73 -8.50 15.33 6.39
N MET A 74 -7.18 15.21 6.20
CA MET A 74 -6.57 15.32 4.89
C MET A 74 -5.37 14.41 4.76
N CYS A 75 -5.11 13.98 3.54
CA CYS A 75 -3.93 13.19 3.20
C CYS A 75 -2.73 14.10 2.95
N LEU A 76 -1.58 13.70 3.46
CA LEU A 76 -0.29 14.36 3.27
C LEU A 76 0.62 13.47 2.43
N ASP A 77 1.45 14.10 1.61
CA ASP A 77 2.42 13.39 0.78
C ASP A 77 3.62 12.93 1.63
N SER A 78 3.77 11.61 1.79
CA SER A 78 4.86 10.98 2.56
C SER A 78 6.25 11.27 2.00
N LYS A 79 6.36 11.77 0.76
CA LYS A 79 7.63 12.11 0.12
C LYS A 79 8.07 13.56 0.35
N LYS A 80 7.27 14.39 1.00
CA LYS A 80 7.63 15.79 1.29
C LYS A 80 8.42 15.90 2.60
N ASP A 81 9.55 16.59 2.57
CA ASP A 81 10.44 16.75 3.74
C ASP A 81 9.73 17.29 4.99
N TRP A 82 8.80 18.24 4.80
CA TRP A 82 8.05 18.82 5.92
C TRP A 82 7.09 17.80 6.57
N VAL A 83 6.59 16.82 5.80
CA VAL A 83 5.72 15.74 6.29
C VAL A 83 6.54 14.70 7.05
N ILE A 84 7.74 14.38 6.56
CA ILE A 84 8.70 13.52 7.27
C ILE A 84 9.04 14.15 8.64
N SER A 85 9.42 15.43 8.63
CA SER A 85 9.69 16.21 9.86
C SER A 85 8.48 16.27 10.80
N LEU A 86 7.26 16.35 10.24
CA LEU A 86 6.03 16.37 11.01
C LEU A 86 5.80 15.03 11.75
N LYS A 87 6.03 13.89 11.09
CA LYS A 87 5.89 12.54 11.68
C LYS A 87 6.74 12.41 12.95
N GLU A 88 8.01 12.84 12.88
CA GLU A 88 8.92 12.83 14.03
C GLU A 88 8.47 13.74 15.17
N LYS A 89 8.07 14.98 14.85
CA LYS A 89 7.59 15.94 15.85
C LYS A 89 6.33 15.44 16.56
N MET A 90 5.40 14.82 15.82
CA MET A 90 4.19 14.23 16.39
C MET A 90 4.50 13.02 17.28
N ASN A 91 5.47 12.18 16.91
CA ASN A 91 5.92 11.08 17.76
C ASN A 91 6.49 11.58 19.09
N LYS A 92 7.35 12.61 19.06
CA LYS A 92 7.91 13.25 20.26
C LYS A 92 6.82 13.84 21.17
N ARG A 93 5.77 14.43 20.61
CA ARG A 93 4.61 14.94 21.37
C ARG A 93 3.86 13.83 22.11
N LYS A 94 3.65 12.68 21.47
CA LYS A 94 2.97 11.51 22.09
C LYS A 94 3.76 10.98 23.27
N VAL A 95 5.08 10.80 23.10
CA VAL A 95 5.98 10.32 24.17
C VAL A 95 5.96 11.25 25.38
N LYS A 96 5.94 12.58 25.18
CA LYS A 96 5.89 13.54 26.29
C LYS A 96 4.54 13.56 27.04
N SER A 97 3.47 13.11 26.39
CA SER A 97 2.11 13.16 26.95
C SER A 97 1.71 11.87 27.67
N GLN A 98 2.61 10.88 27.70
CA GLN A 98 2.46 9.58 28.34
C GLN A 98 3.37 9.52 29.57
#